data_AF-A0A9E0H663-F1
#
_entry.id   AF-A0A9E0H663-F1
#
_cell.length_a   1.000
_cell.length_b   1.000
_cell.length_c   1.000
_cell.angle_alpha   90.00
_cell.angle_beta   90.00
_cell.angle_gamma   90.00
#
_symmetry.space_group_name_H-M   'P 1'
#
loop_
_entity.id
_entity.type
_entity.pdbx_description
1 polymer ?
#
loop_
_entity_poly.entity_id
_entity_poly.type
_entity_poly.pdbx_seq_one_letter_code
_entity_poly.pdbx_strand_id
1 'polypeptide(L)'
;MWRKWFRILHRDVGYVAVALIIAYGVSGVAVNHIEDWNPNYTFAERAIDIGPLPPGPADQLAAAAVERLRLDPRAVRGHFLETATHLRVFLPDGQEASLDVTTGRGRMKVVEKRAVLFELNSLHLNNLKGAWTYVADLFAIALIFLAITGMTMMKGDRGFWGRGKYFVAGGLAVPVFFLIYVHQ
;
A
#
# COMPACT_ATOMS: atom_id res chain seq x y z
N MET A 1 19.93 35.34 18.20
CA MET A 1 20.41 34.02 18.66
C MET A 1 19.49 32.86 18.27
N TRP A 2 18.16 32.99 18.37
CA TRP A 2 17.21 31.91 18.05
C TRP A 2 17.32 31.29 16.65
N ARG A 3 17.58 32.09 15.60
CA ARG A 3 17.72 31.58 14.22
C ARG A 3 18.89 30.62 14.02
N LYS A 4 19.97 30.77 14.80
CA LYS A 4 21.09 29.82 14.77
C LYS A 4 20.62 28.44 15.23
N TRP A 5 19.87 28.40 16.33
CA TRP A 5 19.27 27.17 16.87
C TRP A 5 18.25 26.56 15.92
N PHE A 6 17.41 27.38 15.28
CA PHE A 6 16.45 26.88 14.30
C PHE A 6 17.14 26.17 13.14
N ARG A 7 18.26 26.69 12.62
CA ARG A 7 19.02 26.01 11.56
C ARG A 7 19.64 24.69 12.02
N ILE A 8 20.19 24.66 13.23
CA ILE A 8 20.79 23.44 13.80
C ILE A 8 19.72 22.38 14.00
N LEU A 9 18.65 22.72 14.73
CA LEU A 9 17.58 21.78 15.03
C LEU A 9 16.80 21.36 13.78
N HIS A 10 16.53 22.28 12.84
CA HIS A 10 15.88 21.93 11.57
C HIS A 10 16.70 20.90 10.79
N ARG A 11 18.03 21.10 10.71
CA ARG A 11 18.91 20.14 10.06
C ARG A 11 18.89 18.78 10.76
N ASP A 12 19.04 18.78 12.09
CA ASP A 12 19.19 17.53 12.85
C ASP A 12 17.87 16.73 12.90
N VAL A 13 16.75 17.41 13.16
CA VAL A 13 15.40 16.81 13.03
C VAL A 13 15.14 16.36 11.60
N GLY A 14 15.58 17.14 10.61
CA GLY A 14 15.46 16.79 9.19
C GLY A 14 16.17 15.48 8.86
N TYR A 15 17.39 15.27 9.38
CA TYR A 15 18.12 14.02 9.18
C TYR A 15 17.43 12.82 9.83
N VAL A 16 16.82 13.00 11.01
CA VAL A 16 16.03 11.92 11.64
C VAL A 16 14.76 11.62 10.84
N ALA A 17 14.11 12.66 10.29
CA ALA A 17 12.84 12.54 9.58
C ALA A 17 12.96 12.08 8.12
N VAL A 18 14.14 12.20 7.49
CA VAL A 18 14.30 12.08 6.02
C VAL A 18 13.82 10.74 5.47
N ALA A 19 14.10 9.63 6.17
CA ALA A 19 13.68 8.30 5.73
C ALA A 19 12.15 8.18 5.68
N LEU A 20 11.46 8.69 6.70
CA LEU A 20 10.01 8.71 6.76
C LEU A 20 9.40 9.70 5.75
N ILE A 21 10.04 10.85 5.52
CA ILE A 21 9.62 11.80 4.47
C ILE A 21 9.64 11.13 3.10
N ILE A 22 10.72 10.45 2.75
CA ILE A 22 10.85 9.75 1.46
C ILE A 22 9.84 8.61 1.37
N ALA A 23 9.74 7.79 2.42
CA ALA A 23 8.77 6.69 2.52
C ALA A 23 7.33 7.17 2.27
N TYR A 24 6.91 8.24 2.94
CA TYR A 24 5.57 8.79 2.84
C TYR A 24 5.34 9.48 1.49
N GLY A 25 6.37 10.11 0.91
CA GLY A 25 6.30 10.66 -0.44
C GLY A 25 6.09 9.58 -1.50
N VAL A 26 6.88 8.50 -1.46
CA VAL A 26 6.75 7.34 -2.36
C VAL A 26 5.38 6.69 -2.19
N SER A 27 4.96 6.45 -0.95
CA SER A 27 3.65 5.88 -0.66
C SER A 27 2.51 6.80 -1.12
N GLY A 28 2.62 8.12 -0.93
CA GLY A 28 1.61 9.08 -1.38
C GLY A 28 1.37 9.02 -2.88
N VAL A 29 2.44 8.97 -3.68
CA VAL A 29 2.32 8.77 -5.13
C VAL A 29 1.68 7.42 -5.46
N ALA A 30 2.10 6.35 -4.79
CA ALA A 30 1.56 5.01 -5.03
C ALA A 30 0.07 4.90 -4.70
N VAL A 31 -0.35 5.44 -3.55
CA VAL A 31 -1.75 5.41 -3.09
C VAL A 31 -2.63 6.34 -3.93
N ASN A 32 -2.12 7.47 -4.41
CA ASN A 32 -2.86 8.36 -5.33
C ASN A 32 -3.21 7.69 -6.67
N HIS A 33 -2.45 6.67 -7.08
CA HIS A 33 -2.65 5.91 -8.32
C HIS A 33 -3.30 4.54 -8.09
N ILE A 34 -3.97 4.32 -6.94
CA ILE A 34 -4.55 3.02 -6.60
C ILE A 34 -5.58 2.50 -7.61
N GLU A 35 -6.28 3.41 -8.29
CA GLU A 35 -7.23 3.10 -9.36
C GLU A 35 -6.53 2.72 -10.68
N ASP A 36 -5.32 3.21 -10.90
CA ASP A 36 -4.52 2.89 -12.10
C ASP A 36 -3.81 1.54 -11.95
N TRP A 37 -3.30 1.25 -10.74
CA TRP A 37 -2.64 -0.01 -10.41
C TRP A 37 -2.68 -0.27 -8.90
N ASN A 38 -2.76 -1.54 -8.49
CA ASN A 38 -2.74 -1.90 -7.07
C ASN A 38 -1.31 -1.79 -6.48
N PRO A 39 -1.05 -0.85 -5.55
CA PRO A 39 0.28 -0.62 -5.00
C PRO A 39 0.65 -1.57 -3.86
N ASN A 40 -0.33 -2.29 -3.31
CA ASN A 40 -0.13 -3.21 -2.21
C ASN A 40 0.07 -4.65 -2.69
N TYR A 41 -0.61 -5.02 -3.77
CA TYR A 41 -0.71 -6.41 -4.19
C TYR A 41 -0.44 -6.60 -5.67
N THR A 42 0.01 -7.81 -6.01
CA THR A 42 0.15 -8.29 -7.38
C THR A 42 -0.38 -9.72 -7.48
N PHE A 43 -0.71 -10.15 -8.69
CA PHE A 43 -1.11 -11.52 -8.94
C PHE A 43 0.09 -12.29 -9.50
N ALA A 44 0.38 -13.44 -8.91
CA ALA A 44 1.34 -14.39 -9.46
C ALA A 44 0.59 -15.68 -9.83
N GLU A 45 0.95 -16.27 -10.97
CA GLU A 45 0.47 -17.60 -11.35
C GLU A 45 1.54 -18.64 -11.05
N ARG A 46 1.16 -19.68 -10.30
CA ARG A 46 2.03 -20.82 -9.98
C ARG A 46 1.48 -22.07 -10.65
N ALA A 47 2.32 -22.77 -11.39
CA ALA A 47 1.94 -24.08 -11.92
C ALA A 47 1.73 -25.06 -10.74
N ILE A 48 0.68 -25.86 -10.83
CA ILE A 48 0.37 -26.92 -9.87
C ILE A 48 0.24 -28.25 -10.61
N ASP A 49 0.75 -29.31 -10.00
CA ASP A 49 0.54 -30.69 -10.42
C ASP A 49 0.25 -31.51 -9.16
N ILE A 50 -1.02 -31.89 -9.00
CA ILE A 50 -1.49 -32.68 -7.86
C ILE A 50 -1.85 -34.11 -8.25
N GLY A 51 -1.54 -34.52 -9.49
CA GLY A 51 -1.97 -35.78 -10.08
C GLY A 51 -3.50 -35.91 -10.25
N PRO A 52 -3.96 -36.93 -10.98
CA PRO A 52 -5.37 -37.16 -11.28
C PRO A 52 -6.24 -37.23 -10.03
N LEU A 53 -7.36 -36.53 -10.03
CA LEU A 53 -8.35 -36.60 -8.95
C LEU A 53 -9.29 -37.79 -9.15
N PRO A 54 -9.80 -38.40 -8.06
CA PRO A 54 -10.81 -39.45 -8.17
C PRO A 54 -12.07 -38.90 -8.88
N PRO A 55 -12.64 -39.64 -9.85
CA PRO A 55 -13.85 -39.19 -10.53
C PRO A 55 -15.01 -39.08 -9.54
N GLY A 56 -15.79 -38.02 -9.68
CA GLY A 56 -16.91 -37.74 -8.78
C GLY A 56 -17.59 -36.41 -9.10
N PRO A 57 -18.63 -36.04 -8.36
CA PRO A 57 -19.26 -34.73 -8.46
C PRO A 57 -18.30 -33.60 -8.06
N ALA A 58 -18.61 -32.37 -8.47
CA ALA A 58 -17.77 -31.19 -8.25
C ALA A 58 -17.33 -31.00 -6.80
N ASP A 59 -18.20 -31.29 -5.83
CA ASP A 59 -17.89 -31.18 -4.39
C ASP A 59 -16.78 -32.14 -3.94
N GLN A 60 -16.77 -33.37 -4.46
CA GLN A 60 -15.74 -34.37 -4.13
C GLN A 60 -14.41 -34.03 -4.81
N LEU A 61 -14.47 -33.55 -6.05
CA LEU A 61 -13.30 -33.07 -6.78
C LEU A 61 -12.67 -31.86 -6.08
N ALA A 62 -13.49 -30.90 -5.64
CA ALA A 62 -13.04 -29.74 -4.88
C ALA A 62 -12.42 -30.13 -3.54
N ALA A 63 -13.05 -31.03 -2.78
CA ALA A 63 -12.50 -31.51 -1.51
C ALA A 63 -11.12 -32.18 -1.70
N ALA A 64 -10.98 -33.04 -2.72
CA ALA A 64 -9.71 -33.70 -3.03
C ALA A 64 -8.64 -32.71 -3.52
N ALA A 65 -9.02 -31.71 -4.32
CA ALA A 65 -8.11 -30.65 -4.74
C ALA A 65 -7.61 -29.81 -3.55
N VAL A 66 -8.51 -29.39 -2.66
CA VAL A 66 -8.21 -28.61 -1.45
C VAL A 66 -7.25 -29.38 -0.54
N GLU A 67 -7.49 -30.67 -0.33
CA GLU A 67 -6.62 -31.54 0.46
C GLU A 67 -5.21 -31.66 -0.14
N ARG A 68 -5.11 -31.99 -1.44
CA ARG A 68 -3.81 -32.17 -2.10
C ARG A 68 -3.01 -30.87 -2.22
N LEU A 69 -3.68 -29.74 -2.39
CA LEU A 69 -3.07 -28.42 -2.39
C LEU A 69 -2.75 -27.91 -0.97
N ARG A 70 -3.11 -28.67 0.07
CA ARG A 70 -2.93 -28.31 1.49
C ARG A 70 -3.55 -26.95 1.83
N LEU A 71 -4.71 -26.67 1.23
CA LEU A 71 -5.48 -25.46 1.48
C LEU A 71 -6.36 -25.66 2.72
N ASP A 72 -6.63 -24.59 3.46
CA ASP A 72 -7.60 -24.63 4.55
C ASP A 72 -9.03 -24.76 3.96
N PRO A 73 -9.77 -25.85 4.25
CA PRO A 73 -11.14 -26.02 3.75
C PRO A 73 -12.07 -24.88 4.19
N ARG A 74 -11.81 -24.22 5.32
CA ARG A 74 -12.63 -23.10 5.81
C ARG A 74 -12.41 -21.82 5.01
N ALA A 75 -11.30 -21.71 4.28
CA ALA A 75 -10.99 -20.55 3.45
C ALA A 75 -11.67 -20.62 2.08
N VAL A 76 -12.13 -21.80 1.65
CA VAL A 76 -12.78 -22.00 0.35
C VAL A 76 -14.07 -21.19 0.28
N ARG A 77 -14.16 -20.30 -0.71
CA ARG A 77 -15.33 -19.44 -0.93
C ARG A 77 -16.35 -20.04 -1.88
N GLY A 78 -15.92 -21.02 -2.69
CA GLY A 78 -16.76 -21.77 -3.60
C GLY A 78 -15.93 -22.52 -4.63
N HIS A 79 -16.59 -23.34 -5.42
CA HIS A 79 -15.99 -24.11 -6.50
C HIS A 79 -17.02 -24.39 -7.58
N PHE A 80 -16.56 -24.60 -8.80
CA PHE A 80 -17.38 -25.15 -9.87
C PHE A 80 -16.52 -25.84 -10.93
N LEU A 81 -17.17 -26.71 -11.70
CA LEU A 81 -16.59 -27.27 -12.92
C LEU A 81 -16.87 -26.31 -14.07
N GLU A 82 -15.83 -25.65 -14.57
CA GLU A 82 -15.93 -24.75 -15.73
C GLU A 82 -16.17 -25.55 -17.01
N THR A 83 -15.55 -26.73 -17.08
CA THR A 83 -15.78 -27.72 -18.13
C THR A 83 -15.90 -29.11 -17.50
N ALA A 84 -16.17 -30.14 -18.30
CA ALA A 84 -16.24 -31.52 -17.83
C ALA A 84 -14.95 -31.98 -17.09
N THR A 85 -13.80 -31.38 -17.38
CA THR A 85 -12.52 -31.73 -16.74
C THR A 85 -11.86 -30.59 -15.99
N HIS A 86 -12.27 -29.33 -16.18
CA HIS A 86 -11.63 -28.19 -15.51
C HIS A 86 -12.40 -27.76 -14.27
N LEU A 87 -11.75 -27.92 -13.12
CA LEU A 87 -12.25 -27.47 -11.82
C LEU A 87 -11.63 -26.12 -11.47
N ARG A 88 -12.47 -25.21 -10.96
CA ARG A 88 -12.05 -23.96 -10.33
C ARG A 88 -12.45 -23.96 -8.86
N VAL A 89 -11.52 -23.58 -8.00
CA VAL A 89 -11.72 -23.40 -6.56
C VAL A 89 -11.34 -21.98 -6.18
N PHE A 90 -12.28 -21.24 -5.62
CA PHE A 90 -12.11 -19.85 -5.20
C PHE A 90 -11.67 -19.76 -3.74
N LEU A 91 -10.67 -18.94 -3.51
CA LEU A 91 -10.05 -18.69 -2.21
C LEU A 91 -10.23 -17.21 -1.83
N PRO A 92 -9.90 -16.81 -0.59
CA PRO A 92 -10.02 -15.43 -0.16
C PRO A 92 -9.12 -14.49 -0.99
N ASP A 93 -9.43 -13.20 -0.94
CA ASP A 93 -8.64 -12.12 -1.55
C ASP A 93 -8.45 -12.23 -3.08
N GLY A 94 -9.35 -12.96 -3.76
CA GLY A 94 -9.32 -13.13 -5.22
C GLY A 94 -8.31 -14.17 -5.70
N GLN A 95 -7.83 -15.03 -4.80
CA GLN A 95 -7.04 -16.20 -5.15
C GLN A 95 -7.91 -17.30 -5.76
N GLU A 96 -7.33 -18.10 -6.65
CA GLU A 96 -8.04 -19.15 -7.38
C GLU A 96 -7.10 -20.30 -7.72
N ALA A 97 -7.55 -21.54 -7.56
CA ALA A 97 -6.89 -22.71 -8.12
C ALA A 97 -7.73 -23.24 -9.29
N SER A 98 -7.13 -23.35 -10.47
CA SER A 98 -7.75 -23.89 -11.68
C SER A 98 -6.93 -25.06 -12.17
N LEU A 99 -7.54 -26.25 -12.31
CA LEU A 99 -6.84 -27.46 -12.72
C LEU A 99 -7.72 -28.42 -13.50
N ASP A 100 -7.09 -29.21 -14.36
CA ASP A 100 -7.73 -30.34 -15.02
C ASP A 100 -7.74 -31.55 -14.08
N VAL A 101 -8.94 -32.03 -13.73
CA VAL A 101 -9.14 -33.12 -12.75
C VAL A 101 -8.65 -34.49 -13.24
N THR A 102 -8.52 -34.67 -14.55
CA THR A 102 -8.04 -35.94 -15.13
C THR A 102 -6.53 -36.04 -15.15
N THR A 103 -5.82 -34.92 -15.23
CA THR A 103 -4.35 -34.89 -15.22
C THR A 103 -3.77 -34.43 -13.90
N GLY A 104 -4.53 -33.64 -13.12
CA GLY A 104 -4.06 -32.96 -11.91
C GLY A 104 -3.28 -31.67 -12.17
N ARG A 105 -3.10 -31.28 -13.45
CA ARG A 105 -2.30 -30.12 -13.82
C ARG A 105 -3.15 -28.87 -13.91
N GLY A 106 -2.58 -27.76 -13.46
CA GLY A 106 -3.30 -26.50 -13.42
C GLY A 106 -2.41 -25.32 -13.09
N ARG A 107 -3.06 -24.21 -12.79
CA ARG A 107 -2.44 -23.00 -12.26
C ARG A 107 -3.20 -22.51 -11.05
N MET A 108 -2.44 -21.99 -10.09
CA MET A 108 -2.97 -21.28 -8.95
C MET A 108 -2.63 -19.81 -9.10
N LYS A 109 -3.66 -18.95 -9.15
CA LYS A 109 -3.56 -17.51 -9.04
C LYS A 109 -3.46 -17.16 -7.56
N VAL A 110 -2.30 -16.68 -7.14
CA VAL A 110 -2.04 -16.22 -5.77
C VAL A 110 -1.93 -14.71 -5.73
N VAL A 111 -2.37 -14.12 -4.62
CA VAL A 111 -2.21 -12.70 -4.35
C VAL A 111 -0.99 -12.53 -3.47
N GLU A 112 -0.01 -11.78 -3.97
CA GLU A 112 1.24 -11.53 -3.27
C GLU A 112 1.36 -10.05 -2.93
N LYS A 113 1.98 -9.77 -1.78
CA LYS A 113 2.29 -8.40 -1.37
C LYS A 113 3.45 -7.89 -2.21
N ARG A 114 3.36 -6.64 -2.67
CA ARG A 114 4.49 -5.96 -3.30
C ARG A 114 5.51 -5.61 -2.23
N ALA A 115 6.69 -6.21 -2.31
CA ALA A 115 7.79 -5.92 -1.40
C ALA A 115 8.05 -4.41 -1.36
N VAL A 116 8.32 -3.89 -0.16
CA VAL A 116 8.54 -2.48 0.14
C VAL A 116 7.28 -1.64 0.05
N LEU A 117 6.58 -1.63 -1.09
CA LEU A 117 5.41 -0.77 -1.29
C LEU A 117 4.27 -1.09 -0.32
N PHE A 118 4.01 -2.38 -0.08
CA PHE A 118 3.01 -2.80 0.91
C PHE A 118 3.34 -2.25 2.30
N GLU A 119 4.60 -2.35 2.72
CA GLU A 119 5.06 -1.87 4.02
C GLU A 119 5.00 -0.35 4.10
N LEU A 120 5.50 0.37 3.10
CA LEU A 120 5.46 1.83 3.05
C LEU A 120 4.02 2.36 3.12
N ASN A 121 3.09 1.76 2.37
CA ASN A 121 1.68 2.11 2.43
C ASN A 121 1.06 1.77 3.78
N SER A 122 1.44 0.65 4.40
CA SER A 122 0.97 0.27 5.73
C SER A 122 1.42 1.26 6.81
N LEU A 123 2.64 1.80 6.70
CA LEU A 123 3.16 2.84 7.57
C LEU A 123 2.44 4.17 7.34
N HIS A 124 2.31 4.59 6.08
CA HIS A 124 1.71 5.88 5.68
C HIS A 124 0.22 5.97 6.06
N LEU A 125 -0.54 4.89 5.82
CA LEU A 125 -1.98 4.83 6.15
C LEU A 125 -2.24 4.48 7.62
N ASN A 126 -1.20 4.29 8.43
CA ASN A 126 -1.29 3.88 9.83
C ASN A 126 -2.17 2.62 10.01
N ASN A 127 -1.91 1.58 9.20
CA ASN A 127 -2.60 0.30 9.26
C ASN A 127 -2.13 -0.57 10.44
N LEU A 128 -0.90 -0.37 10.93
CA LEU A 128 -0.32 -1.12 12.04
C LEU A 128 -0.96 -0.79 13.40
N LYS A 129 -1.47 0.44 13.57
CA LYS A 129 -2.07 0.97 14.81
C LYS A 129 -1.13 0.77 16.04
N GLY A 130 -1.66 0.95 17.25
CA GLY A 130 -0.93 0.74 18.51
C GLY A 130 0.31 1.65 18.64
N ALA A 131 1.47 1.04 18.86
CA ALA A 131 2.74 1.76 19.03
C ALA A 131 3.10 2.65 17.82
N TRP A 132 2.70 2.24 16.61
CA TRP A 132 2.98 3.00 15.39
C TRP A 132 2.26 4.35 15.36
N THR A 133 1.06 4.45 15.94
CA THR A 133 0.31 5.72 16.01
C THR A 133 1.13 6.80 16.73
N TYR A 134 1.79 6.47 17.84
CA TYR A 134 2.64 7.42 18.57
C TYR A 134 3.86 7.86 17.75
N VAL A 135 4.45 6.93 16.98
CA VAL A 135 5.56 7.25 16.06
C VAL A 135 5.08 8.19 14.94
N ALA A 136 3.90 7.92 14.39
CA ALA A 136 3.29 8.75 13.36
C ALA A 136 2.96 10.16 13.87
N ASP A 137 2.44 10.28 15.10
CA ASP A 137 2.16 11.58 15.73
C ASP A 137 3.44 12.38 15.99
N LEU A 138 4.48 11.73 16.52
CA LEU A 138 5.79 12.35 16.70
C LEU A 138 6.39 12.81 15.37
N PHE A 139 6.26 12.00 14.33
CA PHE A 139 6.69 12.36 12.98
C PHE A 139 5.91 13.56 12.43
N ALA A 140 4.58 13.60 12.61
CA ALA A 140 3.76 14.75 12.21
C ALA A 140 4.19 16.04 12.93
N ILE A 141 4.45 15.97 14.24
CA ILE A 141 4.98 17.10 15.01
C ILE A 141 6.34 17.55 14.46
N ALA A 142 7.22 16.60 14.11
CA ALA A 142 8.50 16.90 13.49
C ALA A 142 8.34 17.60 12.13
N LEU A 143 7.39 17.17 11.29
CA LEU A 143 7.09 17.84 10.01
C LEU A 143 6.58 19.27 10.20
N ILE A 144 5.68 19.49 11.16
CA ILE A 144 5.19 20.83 11.52
C ILE A 144 6.37 21.71 11.95
N PHE A 145 7.23 21.17 12.82
CA PHE A 145 8.44 21.87 13.26
C PHE A 145 9.35 22.21 12.07
N LEU A 146 9.61 21.27 11.16
CA LEU A 146 10.42 21.50 9.96
C LEU A 146 9.80 22.56 9.05
N ALA A 147 8.49 22.56 8.84
CA ALA A 147 7.79 23.55 8.03
C ALA A 147 7.94 24.97 8.61
N ILE A 148 7.67 25.15 9.90
CA ILE A 148 7.75 26.45 10.57
C ILE A 148 9.19 26.97 10.61
N THR A 149 10.15 26.11 10.96
CA THR A 149 11.55 26.50 11.06
C THR A 149 12.15 26.80 9.67
N GLY A 150 11.80 26.02 8.65
CA GLY A 150 12.21 26.27 7.26
C GLY A 150 11.73 27.62 6.74
N MET A 151 10.50 28.01 7.09
CA MET A 151 9.92 29.30 6.72
C MET A 151 10.64 30.49 7.40
N THR A 152 11.06 30.31 8.65
CA THR A 152 11.52 31.42 9.51
C THR A 152 13.03 31.53 9.68
N MET A 153 13.82 30.52 9.27
CA MET A 153 15.27 30.52 9.50
C MET A 153 16.08 31.48 8.60
N MET A 154 15.53 31.85 7.43
CA MET A 154 16.18 32.74 6.45
C MET A 154 15.92 34.23 6.74
N LYS A 155 16.87 35.10 6.36
CA LYS A 155 16.83 36.57 6.59
C LYS A 155 16.67 37.37 5.28
N GLY A 156 16.18 38.60 5.42
CA GLY A 156 16.08 39.58 4.34
C GLY A 156 15.13 39.14 3.24
N ASP A 157 15.45 39.49 2.00
CA ASP A 157 14.62 39.21 0.83
C ASP A 157 14.43 37.72 0.54
N ARG A 158 15.32 36.87 1.09
CA ARG A 158 15.24 35.41 1.01
C ARG A 158 14.44 34.77 2.15
N GLY A 159 13.99 35.54 3.14
CA GLY A 159 13.16 35.08 4.25
C GLY A 159 11.65 35.12 3.93
N PHE A 160 10.83 34.72 4.91
CA PHE A 160 9.38 34.73 4.80
C PHE A 160 8.82 36.09 4.36
N TRP A 161 9.18 37.18 5.06
CA TRP A 161 8.69 38.53 4.76
C TRP A 161 9.17 39.11 3.42
N GLY A 162 10.25 38.54 2.86
CA GLY A 162 10.73 38.81 1.50
C GLY A 162 9.93 38.01 0.47
N ARG A 163 10.62 37.20 -0.33
CA ARG A 163 9.99 36.37 -1.37
C ARG A 163 9.22 35.16 -0.83
N GLY A 164 9.50 34.71 0.39
CA GLY A 164 8.93 33.48 0.96
C GLY A 164 7.40 33.49 1.04
N LYS A 165 6.80 34.64 1.37
CA LYS A 165 5.34 34.82 1.43
C LYS A 165 4.63 34.50 0.11
N TYR A 166 5.25 34.79 -1.03
CA TYR A 166 4.65 34.49 -2.34
C TYR A 166 4.65 32.99 -2.62
N PHE A 167 5.70 32.27 -2.23
CA PHE A 167 5.74 30.81 -2.34
C PHE A 167 4.73 30.13 -1.40
N VAL A 168 4.61 30.62 -0.16
CA VAL A 168 3.60 30.10 0.78
C VAL A 168 2.19 30.39 0.27
N ALA A 169 1.93 31.61 -0.22
CA ALA A 169 0.63 31.96 -0.79
C ALA A 169 0.30 31.13 -2.03
N GLY A 170 1.26 30.94 -2.95
CA GLY A 170 1.08 30.07 -4.11
C GLY A 170 0.82 28.61 -3.73
N GLY A 171 1.55 28.09 -2.73
CA GLY A 171 1.33 26.74 -2.22
C GLY A 171 -0.03 26.56 -1.55
N LEU A 172 -0.52 27.58 -0.81
CA LEU A 172 -1.85 27.59 -0.21
C LEU A 172 -2.97 27.77 -1.25
N ALA A 173 -2.71 28.50 -2.33
CA ALA A 173 -3.70 28.75 -3.37
C ALA A 173 -4.16 27.46 -4.06
N VAL A 174 -3.26 26.46 -4.22
CA VAL A 174 -3.61 25.17 -4.84
C VAL A 174 -4.74 24.44 -4.11
N PRO A 175 -4.60 24.05 -2.81
CA PRO A 175 -5.68 23.37 -2.10
C PRO A 175 -6.92 24.25 -1.94
N VAL A 176 -6.77 25.57 -1.72
CA VAL A 176 -7.92 26.48 -1.62
C VAL A 176 -8.72 26.51 -2.92
N PHE A 177 -8.05 26.63 -4.06
CA PHE A 177 -8.70 26.60 -5.37
C PHE A 177 -9.45 25.28 -5.60
N PHE A 178 -8.82 24.14 -5.31
CA PHE A 178 -9.47 22.83 -5.45
C PHE A 178 -10.70 22.68 -4.55
N LEU A 179 -10.63 23.11 -3.28
CA LEU A 179 -11.78 23.09 -2.39
C LEU A 179 -12.92 23.96 -2.90
N ILE A 180 -12.63 25.14 -3.42
CA ILE A 180 -13.64 26.02 -4.04
C ILE A 180 -14.26 25.33 -5.26
N TYR A 181 -13.46 24.78 -6.16
CA TYR A 181 -13.94 24.12 -7.38
C TYR A 181 -14.84 22.90 -7.09
N VAL A 182 -14.49 22.09 -6.09
CA VAL A 182 -15.24 20.88 -5.72
C VAL A 182 -16.54 21.20 -4.97
N HIS A 183 -16.63 22.34 -4.28
CA HIS A 183 -17.80 22.74 -3.50
C HIS A 183 -18.68 23.82 -4.15
N GLN A 184 -18.43 24.15 -5.42
CA GLN A 184 -19.34 24.93 -6.28
C GLN A 184 -20.40 24.02 -6.91
#